data_AF-A0A671QXB5-F1
#
_entry.id   AF-A0A671QXB5-F1
#
_cell.length_a   1.000
_cell.length_b   1.000
_cell.length_c   1.000
_cell.angle_alpha   90.00
_cell.angle_beta   90.00
_cell.angle_gamma   90.00
#
_symmetry.space_group_name_H-M   'P 1'
#
loop_
_entity.id
_entity.type
_entity.pdbx_description
1 polymer ?
#
loop_
_entity_poly.entity_id
_entity_poly.type
_entity_poly.pdbx_seq_one_letter_code
_entity_poly.pdbx_strand_id
1 'polypeptide(L)'
;MPLPPALLARLAKRGIVKQSDHEAEEEIIAEDYDDNNVDYEATRLENLPTNWYKVFDPACGLPYYWNVETDLVSWLSPNDPAAVITKAIKKQKGETGHDKGDSHYEKAERDRDRERERDRERERDREDGRDRDRDRDRDRERDRDRERDRRIRRDDSAPYSKSKRGGPGGGRKQQQEEMDPMDPSAYSDAPRGLWSTGLPKRNEAKTGADTTAAGPLFQQRPYPSPGAVLRANAENTRRLEEDDDDDDDD
;
A
#
# COMPACT_ATOMS: atom_id res chain seq x y z
N MET A 1 -20.74 25.45 -62.08
CA MET A 1 -19.94 25.72 -60.86
C MET A 1 -20.37 24.74 -59.79
N PRO A 2 -19.46 24.01 -59.14
CA PRO A 2 -19.83 23.08 -58.06
C PRO A 2 -20.44 23.86 -56.89
N LEU A 3 -21.48 23.30 -56.28
CA LEU A 3 -22.13 23.91 -55.11
C LEU A 3 -21.22 23.77 -53.88
N PRO A 4 -21.16 24.77 -52.97
CA PRO A 4 -20.37 24.67 -51.76
C PRO A 4 -20.92 23.56 -50.84
N PRO A 5 -20.06 22.82 -50.11
CA PRO A 5 -20.45 21.64 -49.33
C PRO A 5 -21.59 21.87 -48.34
N ALA A 6 -21.61 23.03 -47.68
CA ALA A 6 -22.62 23.39 -46.70
C ALA A 6 -24.03 23.56 -47.32
N LEU A 7 -24.13 24.06 -48.55
CA LEU A 7 -25.40 24.16 -49.27
C LEU A 7 -25.85 22.78 -49.76
N LEU A 8 -24.93 21.95 -50.23
CA LEU A 8 -25.22 20.58 -50.67
C LEU A 8 -25.83 19.75 -49.52
N ALA A 9 -25.22 19.78 -48.33
CA ALA A 9 -25.74 19.08 -47.15
C ALA A 9 -27.14 19.57 -46.73
N ARG A 10 -27.41 20.88 -46.81
CA ARG A 10 -28.72 21.45 -46.51
C ARG A 10 -29.79 21.06 -47.53
N LEU A 11 -29.43 21.01 -48.82
CA LEU A 11 -30.34 20.59 -49.89
C LEU A 11 -30.61 19.08 -49.86
N ALA A 12 -29.60 18.28 -49.53
CA ALA A 12 -29.73 16.83 -49.30
C ALA A 12 -30.67 16.54 -48.13
N LYS A 13 -30.50 17.21 -46.99
CA LYS A 13 -31.42 17.08 -45.83
C LYS A 13 -32.86 17.49 -46.13
N ARG A 14 -33.08 18.32 -47.15
CA ARG A 14 -34.42 18.70 -47.63
C ARG A 14 -34.93 17.82 -48.79
N GLY A 15 -34.18 16.77 -49.17
CA GLY A 15 -34.57 15.83 -50.22
C GLY A 15 -34.50 16.40 -51.65
N ILE A 16 -33.86 17.56 -51.83
CA ILE A 16 -33.80 18.26 -53.13
C ILE A 16 -32.66 17.74 -53.99
N VAL A 17 -31.57 17.29 -53.38
CA VAL A 17 -30.40 16.74 -54.06
C VAL A 17 -30.18 15.32 -53.55
N LYS A 18 -30.19 14.33 -54.47
CA LYS A 18 -29.79 12.96 -54.16
C LYS A 18 -28.28 12.96 -53.96
N GLN A 19 -27.81 12.68 -52.75
CA GLN A 19 -26.40 12.36 -52.55
C GLN A 19 -26.16 11.08 -53.35
N SER A 20 -25.26 11.14 -54.33
CA SER A 20 -24.68 9.91 -54.87
C SER A 20 -24.03 9.20 -53.69
N ASP A 21 -24.44 7.96 -53.45
CA ASP A 21 -23.93 7.04 -52.42
C ASP A 21 -22.45 6.70 -52.69
N HIS A 22 -21.58 7.70 -52.73
CA HIS A 22 -20.19 7.46 -52.42
C HIS A 22 -20.17 7.40 -50.92
N GLU A 23 -20.30 6.18 -50.44
CA GLU A 23 -20.01 5.72 -49.09
C GLU A 23 -19.03 6.71 -48.46
N ALA A 24 -19.46 7.34 -47.38
CA ALA A 24 -18.52 7.62 -46.33
C ALA A 24 -17.80 6.28 -46.13
N GLU A 25 -16.55 6.21 -46.58
CA GLU A 25 -15.54 5.38 -45.96
C GLU A 25 -15.51 5.85 -44.50
N GLU A 26 -16.53 5.46 -43.74
CA GLU A 26 -16.46 5.36 -42.32
C GLU A 26 -15.36 4.34 -42.15
N GLU A 27 -14.13 4.83 -41.95
CA GLU A 27 -13.06 4.04 -41.37
C GLU A 27 -13.67 3.46 -40.11
N ILE A 28 -14.11 2.21 -40.22
CA ILE A 28 -14.50 1.38 -39.11
C ILE A 28 -13.19 1.23 -38.34
N ILE A 29 -13.02 2.07 -37.31
CA ILE A 29 -12.08 1.86 -36.22
C ILE A 29 -12.63 0.65 -35.45
N ALA A 30 -12.66 -0.50 -36.11
CA ALA A 30 -12.57 -1.75 -35.41
C ALA A 30 -11.16 -1.71 -34.85
N GLU A 31 -11.07 -1.25 -33.60
CA GLU A 31 -10.11 -1.79 -32.66
C GLU A 31 -10.09 -3.30 -32.95
N ASP A 32 -8.99 -3.73 -33.56
CA ASP A 32 -8.60 -5.08 -33.85
C ASP A 32 -8.43 -5.82 -32.54
N TYR A 33 -9.55 -6.04 -31.86
CA TYR A 33 -9.75 -7.02 -30.80
C TYR A 33 -9.68 -8.43 -31.40
N ASP A 34 -8.63 -8.71 -32.15
CA ASP A 34 -8.15 -10.05 -32.30
C ASP A 34 -6.81 -10.11 -31.59
N ASP A 35 -6.92 -10.40 -30.29
CA ASP A 35 -5.86 -10.79 -29.36
C ASP A 35 -5.27 -12.15 -29.81
N ASN A 36 -4.95 -12.25 -31.10
CA ASN A 36 -4.37 -13.39 -31.77
C ASN A 36 -2.90 -13.40 -31.38
N ASN A 37 -2.68 -14.00 -30.23
CA ASN A 37 -1.38 -14.45 -29.77
C ASN A 37 -0.69 -15.41 -30.77
N VAL A 38 -1.34 -15.78 -31.87
CA VAL A 38 -0.90 -16.70 -32.90
C VAL A 38 -0.82 -15.96 -34.23
N ASP A 39 0.39 -15.79 -34.75
CA ASP A 39 0.61 -15.20 -36.07
C ASP A 39 0.51 -16.29 -37.14
N TYR A 40 -0.72 -16.45 -37.65
CA TYR A 40 -1.08 -17.40 -38.70
C TYR A 40 -0.41 -17.10 -40.04
N GLU A 41 0.03 -15.86 -40.28
CA GLU A 41 0.73 -15.49 -41.52
C GLU A 41 2.20 -15.90 -41.45
N ALA A 42 2.88 -15.62 -40.34
CA ALA A 42 4.27 -16.02 -40.15
C ALA A 42 4.46 -17.54 -40.11
N THR A 43 3.48 -18.27 -39.55
CA THR A 43 3.49 -19.75 -39.58
C THR A 43 3.42 -20.33 -40.99
N ARG A 44 2.63 -19.72 -41.88
CA ARG A 44 2.50 -20.19 -43.27
C ARG A 44 3.77 -19.91 -44.08
N LEU A 45 4.49 -18.84 -43.75
CA LEU A 45 5.70 -18.40 -44.47
C LEU A 45 6.95 -19.21 -44.13
N GLU A 46 7.05 -19.76 -42.93
CA GLU A 46 8.28 -20.38 -42.42
C GLU A 46 8.42 -21.89 -42.70
N ASN A 47 7.52 -22.48 -43.51
CA ASN A 47 7.52 -23.91 -43.86
C ASN A 47 7.69 -24.82 -42.63
N LEU A 48 6.95 -24.54 -41.55
CA LEU A 48 7.01 -25.34 -40.34
C LEU A 48 6.48 -26.77 -40.61
N PRO A 49 6.94 -27.77 -39.84
CA PRO A 49 6.34 -29.10 -39.89
C PRO A 49 4.86 -29.05 -39.52
N THR A 50 4.08 -30.02 -40.00
CA THR A 50 2.64 -30.11 -39.73
C THR A 50 2.36 -29.99 -38.23
N ASN A 51 1.31 -29.25 -37.89
CA ASN A 51 0.82 -29.03 -36.54
C ASN A 51 1.71 -28.14 -35.65
N TRP A 52 2.75 -27.51 -36.19
CA TRP A 52 3.53 -26.49 -35.49
C TRP A 52 3.04 -25.09 -35.82
N TYR A 53 2.90 -24.29 -34.77
CA TYR A 53 2.45 -22.90 -34.85
C TYR A 53 3.44 -21.97 -34.13
N LYS A 54 3.62 -20.77 -34.68
CA LYS A 54 4.41 -19.66 -34.13
C LYS A 54 3.44 -18.79 -33.35
N VAL A 55 3.71 -18.69 -32.06
CA VAL A 55 2.87 -18.05 -31.06
C VAL A 55 3.73 -17.02 -30.37
N PHE A 56 3.25 -15.80 -30.19
CA PHE A 56 3.98 -14.77 -29.45
C PHE A 56 3.63 -14.90 -27.96
N ASP A 57 4.56 -14.67 -27.05
CA ASP A 57 4.22 -14.61 -25.62
C ASP A 57 3.77 -13.19 -25.26
N PRO A 58 2.54 -12.96 -24.73
CA PRO A 58 2.09 -11.61 -24.35
C PRO A 58 3.02 -10.92 -23.34
N ALA A 59 3.71 -11.68 -22.51
CA ALA A 59 4.57 -11.13 -21.47
C ALA A 59 5.85 -10.50 -22.02
N CYS A 60 6.37 -11.02 -23.14
CA CYS A 60 7.68 -10.60 -23.66
C CYS A 60 7.70 -10.27 -25.16
N GLY A 61 6.60 -10.51 -25.89
CA GLY A 61 6.50 -10.29 -27.33
C GLY A 61 7.43 -11.17 -28.17
N LEU A 62 8.09 -12.17 -27.57
CA LEU A 62 9.00 -13.09 -28.26
C LEU A 62 8.20 -14.26 -28.84
N PRO A 63 8.52 -14.69 -30.07
CA PRO A 63 7.89 -15.86 -30.66
C PRO A 63 8.41 -17.15 -30.01
N TYR A 64 7.50 -18.07 -29.78
CA TYR A 64 7.76 -19.47 -29.47
C TYR A 64 6.96 -20.36 -30.43
N TYR A 65 7.39 -21.60 -30.56
CA TYR A 65 6.82 -22.58 -31.47
C TYR A 65 6.10 -23.65 -30.65
N TRP A 66 4.82 -23.88 -30.91
CA TRP A 66 3.99 -24.86 -30.23
C TRP A 66 3.41 -25.86 -31.21
N ASN A 67 3.54 -27.15 -30.88
CA ASN A 67 2.89 -28.23 -31.59
C ASN A 67 1.54 -28.57 -30.93
N VAL A 68 0.44 -28.36 -31.66
CA VAL A 68 -0.92 -28.52 -31.13
C VAL A 68 -1.31 -29.99 -30.89
N GLU A 69 -0.71 -30.94 -31.62
CA GLU A 69 -1.03 -32.37 -31.44
C GLU A 69 -0.31 -33.00 -30.24
N THR A 70 0.92 -32.55 -29.98
CA THR A 70 1.83 -33.20 -29.02
C THR A 70 2.10 -32.37 -27.77
N ASP A 71 1.56 -31.15 -27.71
CA ASP A 71 1.83 -30.15 -26.67
C ASP A 71 3.33 -29.90 -26.44
N LEU A 72 4.12 -30.01 -27.51
CA LEU A 72 5.55 -29.71 -27.50
C LEU A 72 5.77 -28.22 -27.78
N VAL A 73 6.73 -27.62 -27.07
CA VAL A 73 7.08 -26.20 -27.18
C VAL A 73 8.58 -26.07 -27.41
N SER A 74 8.96 -25.13 -28.29
CA SER A 74 10.35 -24.75 -28.53
C SER A 74 10.48 -23.24 -28.70
N TRP A 75 11.61 -22.67 -28.29
CA TRP A 75 11.92 -21.25 -28.48
C TRP A 75 12.50 -20.95 -29.87
N LEU A 76 12.94 -21.99 -30.61
CA LEU A 76 13.47 -21.87 -31.96
C LEU A 76 12.56 -22.64 -32.94
N SER A 77 12.66 -22.30 -34.23
CA SER A 77 11.90 -23.01 -35.25
C SER A 77 12.24 -24.50 -35.20
N PRO A 78 11.27 -25.41 -35.33
CA PRO A 78 11.52 -26.86 -35.31
C PRO A 78 12.48 -27.33 -36.41
N ASN A 79 12.69 -26.52 -37.44
CA ASN A 79 13.63 -26.77 -38.54
C ASN A 79 15.08 -26.38 -38.17
N ASP A 80 15.30 -25.68 -37.06
CA ASP A 80 16.63 -25.26 -36.60
C ASP A 80 17.34 -26.41 -35.85
N PRO A 81 18.59 -26.76 -36.20
CA PRO A 81 19.34 -27.80 -35.49
C PRO A 81 19.57 -27.53 -34.00
N ALA A 82 19.49 -26.27 -33.55
CA ALA A 82 19.61 -25.90 -32.14
C ALA A 82 18.28 -25.94 -31.37
N ALA A 83 17.17 -26.30 -32.04
CA ALA A 83 15.86 -26.31 -31.41
C ALA A 83 15.74 -27.39 -30.33
N VAL A 84 15.57 -26.95 -29.08
CA VAL A 84 15.26 -27.84 -27.96
C VAL A 84 13.74 -27.94 -27.85
N ILE A 85 13.20 -29.10 -28.20
CA ILE A 85 11.77 -29.39 -28.14
C ILE A 85 11.46 -29.99 -26.77
N THR A 86 10.68 -29.27 -25.98
CA THR A 86 10.32 -29.67 -24.62
C THR A 86 8.81 -29.81 -24.50
N LYS A 87 8.31 -30.55 -23.50
CA LYS A 87 6.87 -30.54 -23.21
C LYS A 87 6.50 -29.16 -22.67
N ALA A 88 5.38 -28.61 -23.12
CA ALA A 88 4.81 -27.42 -22.50
C ALA A 88 4.77 -27.65 -20.98
N ILE A 89 5.25 -26.67 -20.21
CA ILE A 89 4.91 -26.64 -18.80
C ILE A 89 3.39 -26.56 -18.78
N LYS A 90 2.74 -27.66 -18.36
CA LYS A 90 1.34 -27.61 -17.99
C LYS A 90 1.30 -26.54 -16.91
N LYS A 91 0.72 -25.37 -17.21
CA LYS A 91 0.17 -24.54 -16.14
C LYS A 91 -0.60 -25.53 -15.30
N GLN A 92 -0.24 -25.71 -14.03
CA GLN A 92 -1.10 -26.41 -13.08
C GLN A 92 -2.39 -25.58 -13.06
N LYS A 93 -3.26 -25.84 -14.02
CA LYS A 93 -4.64 -25.39 -14.06
C LYS A 93 -5.29 -26.26 -13.01
N GLY A 94 -5.12 -25.83 -11.76
CA GLY A 94 -5.64 -26.44 -10.55
C GLY A 94 -5.80 -27.95 -10.63
N GLU A 95 -4.77 -28.69 -10.21
CA GLU A 95 -5.03 -29.92 -9.45
C GLU A 95 -5.68 -29.53 -8.10
N THR A 96 -6.88 -28.99 -8.19
CA THR A 96 -7.81 -28.66 -7.12
C THR A 96 -9.23 -28.96 -7.62
N GLY A 97 -9.37 -30.01 -8.41
CA GLY A 97 -10.65 -30.67 -8.70
C GLY A 97 -11.25 -31.42 -7.50
N HIS A 98 -10.57 -31.43 -6.35
CA HIS A 98 -11.10 -31.87 -5.05
C HIS A 98 -11.35 -30.71 -4.06
N ASP A 99 -11.06 -29.47 -4.44
CA ASP A 99 -10.96 -28.34 -3.50
C ASP A 99 -12.30 -27.68 -3.13
N LYS A 100 -13.36 -27.81 -3.94
CA LYS A 100 -14.65 -27.19 -3.58
C LYS A 100 -15.34 -27.87 -2.39
N GLY A 101 -15.05 -29.15 -2.15
CA GLY A 101 -15.54 -29.89 -0.98
C GLY A 101 -14.69 -29.59 0.25
N ASP A 102 -13.39 -29.86 0.17
CA ASP A 102 -12.46 -29.66 1.29
C ASP A 102 -12.31 -28.19 1.70
N SER A 103 -12.35 -27.23 0.77
CA SER A 103 -12.32 -25.80 1.11
C SER A 103 -13.54 -25.37 1.95
N HIS A 104 -14.73 -25.95 1.70
CA HIS A 104 -15.91 -25.68 2.53
C HIS A 104 -15.79 -26.33 3.91
N TYR A 105 -15.22 -27.54 4.00
CA TYR A 105 -14.96 -28.20 5.28
C TYR A 105 -13.86 -27.50 6.08
N GLU A 106 -12.76 -27.10 5.47
CA GLU A 106 -11.69 -26.31 6.10
C GLU A 106 -12.17 -24.91 6.51
N LYS A 107 -12.99 -24.25 5.69
CA LYS A 107 -13.59 -22.97 6.04
C LYS A 107 -14.54 -23.12 7.22
N ALA A 108 -15.37 -24.16 7.24
CA ALA A 108 -16.26 -24.45 8.35
C ALA A 108 -15.51 -24.84 9.64
N GLU A 109 -14.43 -25.62 9.53
CA GLU A 109 -13.51 -25.94 10.64
C GLU A 109 -12.84 -24.67 11.18
N ARG A 110 -12.29 -23.84 10.29
CA ARG A 110 -11.65 -22.58 10.66
C ARG A 110 -12.63 -21.59 11.29
N ASP A 111 -13.88 -21.55 10.83
CA ASP A 111 -14.92 -20.73 11.45
C ASP A 111 -15.36 -21.28 12.81
N ARG A 112 -15.45 -22.60 12.99
CA ARG A 112 -15.66 -23.22 14.31
C ARG A 112 -14.50 -22.98 15.26
N ASP A 113 -13.26 -23.02 14.79
CA ASP A 113 -12.08 -22.72 15.61
C ASP A 113 -12.05 -21.26 16.05
N ARG A 114 -12.40 -20.33 15.16
CA ARG A 114 -12.59 -18.92 15.52
C ARG A 114 -13.72 -18.73 16.53
N GLU A 115 -14.81 -19.50 16.42
CA GLU A 115 -15.91 -19.44 17.39
C GLU A 115 -15.47 -19.96 18.76
N ARG A 116 -14.73 -21.09 18.81
CA ARG A 116 -14.11 -21.61 20.04
C ARG A 116 -13.12 -20.62 20.65
N GLU A 117 -12.36 -19.90 19.83
CA GLU A 117 -11.43 -18.87 20.30
C GLU A 117 -12.17 -17.68 20.93
N ARG A 118 -13.26 -17.21 20.29
CA ARG A 118 -14.13 -16.17 20.85
C ARG A 118 -14.77 -16.60 22.18
N ASP A 119 -15.17 -17.86 22.31
CA ASP A 119 -15.72 -18.35 23.57
C ASP A 119 -14.68 -18.39 24.69
N ARG A 120 -13.44 -18.78 24.39
CA ARG A 120 -12.31 -18.69 25.33
C ARG A 120 -12.00 -17.25 25.72
N GLU A 121 -12.07 -16.31 24.79
CA GLU A 121 -11.88 -14.89 25.05
C GLU A 121 -12.97 -14.35 25.99
N ARG A 122 -14.23 -14.71 25.74
CA ARG A 122 -15.35 -14.37 26.63
C ARG A 122 -15.20 -14.99 28.03
N GLU A 123 -14.61 -16.17 28.16
CA GLU A 123 -14.31 -16.76 29.47
C GLU A 123 -13.22 -15.98 30.21
N ARG A 124 -12.14 -15.60 29.51
CA ARG A 124 -11.08 -14.75 30.09
C ARG A 124 -11.63 -13.39 30.53
N ASP A 125 -12.48 -12.74 29.73
CA ASP A 125 -13.10 -11.47 30.10
C ASP A 125 -13.98 -11.59 31.36
N ARG A 126 -14.69 -12.72 31.51
CA ARG A 126 -15.47 -13.00 32.72
C ARG A 126 -14.59 -13.27 33.94
N GLU A 127 -13.46 -13.95 33.75
CA GLU A 127 -12.49 -14.20 34.82
C GLU A 127 -11.81 -12.90 35.27
N ASP A 128 -11.32 -12.09 34.32
CA ASP A 128 -10.75 -10.76 34.58
C ASP A 128 -11.77 -9.83 35.25
N GLY A 129 -13.05 -9.89 34.83
CA GLY A 129 -14.13 -9.19 35.51
C GLY A 129 -14.29 -9.60 36.98
N ARG A 130 -14.23 -10.91 37.27
CA ARG A 130 -14.31 -11.43 38.65
C ARG A 130 -13.10 -11.05 39.49
N ASP A 131 -11.90 -11.05 38.91
CA ASP A 131 -10.69 -10.65 39.63
C ASP A 131 -10.68 -9.16 39.95
N ARG A 132 -11.11 -8.31 38.99
CA ARG A 132 -11.32 -6.88 39.25
C ARG A 132 -12.35 -6.63 40.35
N ASP A 133 -13.44 -7.40 40.39
CA ASP A 133 -14.44 -7.29 41.45
C ASP A 133 -13.87 -7.70 42.82
N ARG A 134 -13.08 -8.78 42.89
CA ARG A 134 -12.36 -9.19 44.11
C ARG A 134 -11.37 -8.13 44.58
N ASP A 135 -10.61 -7.54 43.67
CA ASP A 135 -9.67 -6.47 44.02
C ASP A 135 -10.41 -5.24 44.54
N ARG A 136 -11.56 -4.90 43.93
CA ARG A 136 -12.42 -3.81 44.40
C ARG A 136 -13.00 -4.08 45.78
N ASP A 137 -13.37 -5.32 46.09
CA ASP A 137 -13.81 -5.72 47.42
C ASP A 137 -12.67 -5.64 48.44
N ARG A 138 -11.47 -6.09 48.08
CA ARG A 138 -10.27 -5.97 48.91
C ARG A 138 -9.90 -4.50 49.17
N ASP A 139 -10.06 -3.63 48.18
CA ASP A 139 -9.86 -2.18 48.32
C ASP A 139 -10.89 -1.56 49.27
N ARG A 140 -12.17 -1.96 49.16
CA ARG A 140 -13.23 -1.54 50.10
C ARG A 140 -12.94 -2.00 51.52
N GLU A 141 -12.46 -3.22 51.71
CA GLU A 141 -12.03 -3.73 53.01
C GLU A 141 -10.88 -2.90 53.58
N ARG A 142 -9.84 -2.65 52.78
CA ARG A 142 -8.71 -1.81 53.18
C ARG A 142 -9.15 -0.38 53.53
N ASP A 143 -10.14 0.18 52.83
CA ASP A 143 -10.70 1.48 53.16
C ASP A 143 -11.49 1.48 54.47
N ARG A 144 -12.27 0.42 54.75
CA ARG A 144 -12.92 0.24 56.06
C ARG A 144 -11.91 0.10 57.18
N ASP A 145 -10.83 -0.63 56.95
CA ASP A 145 -9.74 -0.78 57.94
C ASP A 145 -9.02 0.54 58.18
N ARG A 146 -8.74 1.32 57.12
CA ARG A 146 -8.21 2.68 57.26
C ARG A 146 -9.19 3.59 58.01
N GLU A 147 -10.49 3.47 57.77
CA GLU A 147 -11.49 4.24 58.50
C GLU A 147 -11.56 3.83 59.97
N ARG A 148 -11.49 2.53 60.26
CA ARG A 148 -11.38 1.97 61.62
C ARG A 148 -10.12 2.49 62.30
N ASP A 149 -8.96 2.45 61.64
CA ASP A 149 -7.69 2.99 62.15
C ASP A 149 -7.78 4.50 62.38
N ARG A 150 -8.44 5.26 61.50
CA ARG A 150 -8.68 6.70 61.72
C ARG A 150 -9.59 6.94 62.91
N ARG A 151 -10.63 6.13 63.11
CA ARG A 151 -11.52 6.21 64.28
C ARG A 151 -10.75 5.84 65.55
N ILE A 152 -9.97 4.77 65.52
CA ILE A 152 -9.08 4.36 66.62
C ILE A 152 -8.09 5.49 66.92
N ARG A 153 -7.37 6.05 65.94
CA ARG A 153 -6.46 7.19 66.17
C ARG A 153 -7.16 8.48 66.64
N ARG A 154 -8.47 8.64 66.35
CA ARG A 154 -9.27 9.78 66.81
C ARG A 154 -9.72 9.60 68.25
N ASP A 155 -10.09 8.39 68.65
CA ASP A 155 -10.44 8.03 70.04
C ASP A 155 -9.21 7.83 70.94
N ASP A 156 -8.10 7.33 70.38
CA ASP A 156 -6.79 7.12 71.02
C ASP A 156 -5.87 8.34 70.85
N SER A 157 -6.46 9.50 70.55
CA SER A 157 -5.80 10.80 70.75
C SER A 157 -5.72 11.09 72.25
N ALA A 158 -4.92 10.28 72.95
CA ALA A 158 -4.35 10.69 74.22
C ALA A 158 -3.72 12.10 74.05
N PRO A 159 -3.87 13.02 75.02
CA PRO A 159 -3.54 14.43 74.85
C PRO A 159 -2.03 14.73 74.73
N TYR A 160 -1.21 13.73 74.40
CA TYR A 160 0.22 13.86 74.28
C TYR A 160 0.83 12.91 73.25
N SER A 161 0.71 13.19 71.94
CA SER A 161 1.71 12.70 70.98
C SER A 161 1.99 13.71 69.86
N LYS A 162 3.21 14.26 69.87
CA LYS A 162 3.83 14.99 68.77
C LYS A 162 4.92 14.08 68.22
N SER A 163 4.82 13.63 66.97
CA SER A 163 5.97 13.59 66.06
C SER A 163 5.64 13.04 64.66
N LYS A 164 6.12 13.81 63.68
CA LYS A 164 6.59 13.42 62.34
C LYS A 164 5.64 12.77 61.31
N ARG A 165 5.10 13.68 60.49
CA ARG A 165 5.00 13.65 59.03
C ARG A 165 6.10 12.81 58.34
N GLY A 166 5.71 11.87 57.49
CA GLY A 166 6.55 11.18 56.50
C GLY A 166 5.70 10.47 55.45
N GLY A 167 5.57 11.05 54.26
CA GLY A 167 4.87 10.46 53.11
C GLY A 167 5.80 9.59 52.24
N PRO A 168 5.26 8.70 51.40
CA PRO A 168 6.03 7.71 50.66
C PRO A 168 6.61 8.30 49.37
N GLY A 169 7.92 8.53 49.35
CA GLY A 169 8.66 9.03 48.18
C GLY A 169 10.13 8.57 48.15
N GLY A 170 10.45 7.47 48.82
CA GLY A 170 11.81 6.91 48.84
C GLY A 170 11.95 5.78 47.81
N GLY A 171 12.52 6.08 46.65
CA GLY A 171 12.78 5.03 45.64
C GLY A 171 13.48 5.47 44.36
N ARG A 172 14.35 6.50 44.39
CA ARG A 172 15.02 6.99 43.17
C ARG A 172 16.52 7.24 43.27
N LYS A 173 17.22 6.63 44.24
CA LYS A 173 18.68 6.75 44.37
C LYS A 173 19.29 5.44 44.88
N GLN A 174 19.43 4.43 44.00
CA GLN A 174 20.24 3.23 44.28
C GLN A 174 20.49 2.32 43.06
N GLN A 175 20.45 2.83 41.83
CA GLN A 175 20.83 2.07 40.61
C GLN A 175 21.97 2.73 39.83
N GLN A 176 22.73 3.61 40.49
CA GLN A 176 24.08 3.89 40.04
C GLN A 176 24.97 2.93 40.82
N GLU A 177 25.70 2.08 40.08
CA GLU A 177 26.94 1.41 40.51
C GLU A 177 26.84 0.07 41.28
N GLU A 178 25.97 -0.84 40.86
CA GLU A 178 26.32 -2.26 41.01
C GLU A 178 26.71 -2.76 39.61
N MET A 179 28.03 -2.79 39.36
CA MET A 179 28.63 -3.27 38.12
C MET A 179 28.21 -4.73 37.95
N ASP A 180 27.27 -4.99 37.05
CA ASP A 180 26.90 -6.37 36.70
C ASP A 180 28.12 -7.00 36.00
N PRO A 181 28.79 -7.98 36.63
CA PRO A 181 30.00 -8.59 36.08
C PRO A 181 29.76 -9.40 34.81
N MET A 182 28.49 -9.57 34.38
CA MET A 182 28.10 -10.33 33.20
C MET A 182 27.34 -9.50 32.15
N ASP A 183 27.17 -8.18 32.34
CA ASP A 183 26.54 -7.32 31.33
C ASP A 183 27.60 -6.78 30.33
N PRO A 184 27.56 -7.19 29.05
CA PRO A 184 28.52 -6.72 28.04
C PRO A 184 28.43 -5.21 27.79
N SER A 185 27.28 -4.59 28.07
CA SER A 185 27.09 -3.14 27.94
C SER A 185 27.75 -2.36 29.08
N ALA A 186 27.90 -2.96 30.26
CA ALA A 186 28.55 -2.36 31.44
C ALA A 186 30.08 -2.23 31.29
N TYR A 187 30.71 -3.09 30.48
CA TYR A 187 32.14 -3.03 30.16
C TYR A 187 32.46 -2.44 28.77
N SER A 188 31.44 -2.15 27.96
CA SER A 188 31.65 -1.55 26.64
C SER A 188 31.98 -0.06 26.76
N ASP A 189 32.91 0.43 25.94
CA ASP A 189 33.24 1.87 25.79
C ASP A 189 32.15 2.65 25.04
N ALA A 190 30.96 2.05 24.91
CA ALA A 190 29.81 2.70 24.32
C ALA A 190 29.35 3.81 25.27
N PRO A 191 29.20 5.06 24.80
CA PRO A 191 28.71 6.14 25.64
C PRO A 191 27.33 5.77 26.18
N ARG A 192 27.20 5.73 27.50
CA ARG A 192 25.94 5.51 28.22
C ARG A 192 25.01 6.71 28.01
N GLY A 193 24.37 6.76 26.85
CA GLY A 193 23.45 7.82 26.42
C GLY A 193 22.03 7.32 26.23
N LEU A 194 21.05 8.21 26.33
CA LEU A 194 19.70 7.92 25.83
C LEU A 194 19.75 7.94 24.30
N TRP A 195 18.87 7.19 23.63
CA TRP A 195 18.78 7.11 22.16
C TRP A 195 18.88 8.46 21.41
N SER A 196 18.51 9.57 22.05
CA SER A 196 18.60 10.92 21.50
C SER A 196 19.99 11.57 21.51
N THR A 197 21.00 10.98 22.16
CA THR A 197 22.35 11.57 22.24
C THR A 197 23.05 11.44 20.88
N GLY A 198 23.07 12.52 20.10
CA GLY A 198 23.74 12.60 18.80
C GLY A 198 22.81 12.88 17.61
N LEU A 199 21.49 12.92 17.81
CA LEU A 199 20.58 13.37 16.75
C LEU A 199 20.54 14.92 16.70
N PRO A 200 20.61 15.53 15.51
CA PRO A 200 20.40 16.97 15.36
C PRO A 200 19.02 17.34 15.90
N LYS A 201 18.93 18.49 16.59
CA LYS A 201 17.66 18.92 17.19
C LYS A 201 16.63 19.04 16.07
N ARG A 202 15.38 18.69 16.40
CA ARG A 202 14.23 18.47 15.50
C ARG A 202 13.89 19.62 14.52
N ASN A 203 14.66 20.71 14.52
CA ASN A 203 14.45 21.94 13.76
C ASN A 203 15.73 22.44 13.02
N GLU A 204 16.83 21.67 13.00
CA GLU A 204 18.11 22.08 12.36
C GLU A 204 18.35 21.48 10.97
N ALA A 205 17.42 20.64 10.48
CA ALA A 205 17.54 20.08 9.14
C ALA A 205 17.32 21.18 8.08
N LYS A 206 18.36 21.41 7.28
CA LYS A 206 18.42 22.31 6.11
C LYS A 206 17.57 21.83 4.93
N THR A 207 16.38 21.33 5.22
CA THR A 207 15.35 20.96 4.24
C THR A 207 14.51 22.21 4.01
N GLY A 208 14.37 22.65 2.75
CA GLY A 208 13.59 23.82 2.33
C GLY A 208 12.08 23.67 2.52
N ALA A 209 11.66 23.31 3.73
CA ALA A 209 10.28 23.15 4.15
C ALA A 209 9.95 24.24 5.18
N ASP A 210 8.83 24.93 4.96
CA ASP A 210 8.36 26.01 5.84
C ASP A 210 8.11 25.49 7.25
N THR A 211 8.85 26.00 8.23
CA THR A 211 8.76 25.64 9.66
C THR A 211 7.44 26.01 10.32
N THR A 212 6.52 26.63 9.59
CA THR A 212 5.19 27.04 10.07
C THR A 212 4.15 25.92 9.90
N ALA A 213 4.43 24.87 9.12
CA ALA A 213 3.53 23.74 8.96
C ALA A 213 3.71 22.72 10.09
N ALA A 214 2.85 22.80 11.11
CA ALA A 214 2.71 21.72 12.09
C ALA A 214 1.98 20.53 11.46
N GLY A 215 2.72 19.65 10.77
CA GLY A 215 2.16 18.47 10.12
C GLY A 215 3.23 17.52 9.59
N PRO A 216 2.85 16.28 9.18
CA PRO A 216 3.76 15.34 8.54
C PRO A 216 4.50 16.01 7.37
N LEU A 217 5.81 15.80 7.30
CA LEU A 217 6.73 16.49 6.38
C LEU A 217 6.40 16.29 4.88
N PHE A 218 5.45 15.39 4.57
CA PHE A 218 5.04 14.98 3.22
C PHE A 218 3.54 15.22 2.97
N GLN A 219 2.98 16.35 3.37
CA GLN A 219 1.61 16.67 2.95
C GLN A 219 1.60 17.00 1.44
N GLN A 220 0.97 16.13 0.65
CA GLN A 220 0.71 16.35 -0.77
C GLN A 220 -0.17 17.60 -0.90
N ARG A 221 0.44 18.72 -1.30
CA ARG A 221 -0.27 19.97 -1.52
C ARG A 221 -1.20 19.81 -2.74
N PRO A 222 -2.45 20.33 -2.69
CA PRO A 222 -3.32 20.34 -3.85
C PRO A 222 -2.64 21.08 -5.00
N TYR A 223 -2.77 20.56 -6.23
CA TYR A 223 -2.27 21.25 -7.41
C TYR A 223 -2.89 22.65 -7.51
N PRO A 224 -2.15 23.66 -8.00
CA PRO A 224 -2.69 24.99 -8.21
C PRO A 224 -3.91 24.92 -9.14
N SER A 225 -4.94 25.72 -8.86
CA SER A 225 -6.10 25.82 -9.77
C SER A 225 -5.64 26.26 -11.17
N PRO A 226 -6.31 25.83 -12.25
CA PRO A 226 -5.91 26.19 -13.62
C PRO A 226 -5.71 27.71 -13.83
N GLY A 227 -6.52 28.56 -13.21
CA GLY A 227 -6.35 30.02 -13.27
C GLY A 227 -5.12 30.56 -12.54
N ALA A 228 -4.65 29.89 -11.48
CA ALA A 228 -3.41 30.24 -10.80
C ALA A 228 -2.19 29.90 -11.66
N VAL A 229 -2.22 28.75 -12.35
CA VAL A 229 -1.18 28.37 -13.32
C VAL A 229 -1.10 29.37 -14.47
N LEU A 230 -2.26 29.78 -15.02
CA LEU A 230 -2.30 30.79 -16.09
C LEU A 230 -1.72 32.14 -15.67
N ARG A 231 -2.00 32.61 -14.43
CA ARG A 231 -1.39 33.84 -13.90
C ARG A 231 0.11 33.70 -13.67
N ALA A 232 0.56 32.59 -13.09
CA ALA A 232 1.98 32.34 -12.87
C ALA A 232 2.76 32.26 -14.20
N ASN A 233 2.18 31.64 -15.23
CA ASN A 233 2.79 31.61 -16.56
C ASN A 233 2.83 33.02 -17.19
N ALA A 234 1.76 33.81 -17.06
CA ALA A 234 1.72 35.18 -17.57
C ALA A 234 2.71 36.11 -16.83
N GLU A 235 2.94 35.89 -15.54
CA GLU A 235 3.98 36.60 -14.77
C GLU A 235 5.37 36.17 -15.19
N ASN A 236 5.61 34.88 -15.43
CA ASN A 236 6.89 34.40 -15.94
C ASN A 236 7.19 34.92 -17.35
N THR A 237 6.20 35.01 -18.24
CA THR A 237 6.41 35.61 -19.57
C THR A 237 6.74 37.09 -19.45
N ARG A 238 6.08 37.82 -18.55
CA ARG A 238 6.39 39.24 -18.30
C ARG A 238 7.77 39.45 -17.72
N ARG A 239 8.21 38.59 -16.80
CA ARG A 239 9.58 38.66 -16.25
C ARG A 239 10.64 38.40 -17.31
N LEU A 240 10.41 37.43 -18.19
CA LEU A 240 11.32 37.16 -19.30
C LEU A 240 11.39 38.36 -20.27
N GLU A 241 10.25 39.02 -20.53
CA GLU A 241 10.22 40.24 -21.34
C GLU A 241 10.93 41.43 -20.66
N GLU A 242 10.80 41.57 -19.32
CA GLU A 242 11.53 42.60 -18.56
C GLU A 242 13.05 42.33 -18.49
N ASP A 243 13.47 41.06 -18.39
CA ASP A 243 14.89 40.68 -18.37
C ASP A 243 15.56 40.86 -19.75
N ASP A 244 14.82 40.80 -20.86
CA ASP A 244 15.33 41.01 -22.22
C ASP A 244 15.49 42.52 -22.57
N ASP A 245 14.77 43.42 -21.89
CA ASP A 245 14.84 44.88 -22.11
C ASP A 245 16.00 45.56 -21.34
N ASP A 246 16.60 44.89 -20.35
CA ASP A 246 17.72 45.43 -19.53
C ASP A 246 19.12 45.19 -20.16
N ASP A 247 19.23 44.46 -21.28
CA ASP A 247 20.50 44.17 -21.96
C ASP A 247 20.90 45.19 -23.06
N ASP A 248 20.09 46.25 -23.28
CA ASP A 248 20.33 47.26 -24.35
C ASP A 248 20.87 48.62 -23.86
N ASP A 249 21.25 48.78 -22.59
CA ASP A 249 21.89 49.99 -22.05
C ASP A 249 23.17 49.70 -21.23
N ASP A 250 24.29 49.36 -21.90
CA ASP A 250 25.66 49.87 -21.64
C ASP A 250 26.69 49.48 -22.74
#